data_AF-A0A177MTM2-F1
#
_entry.id   AF-A0A177MTM2-F1
#
_cell.length_a   1.000
_cell.length_b   1.000
_cell.length_c   1.000
_cell.angle_alpha   90.00
_cell.angle_beta   90.00
_cell.angle_gamma   90.00
#
_symmetry.space_group_name_H-M   'P 1'
#
loop_
_entity.id
_entity.type
_entity.pdbx_description
1 polymer ?
#
loop_
_entity_poly.entity_id
_entity_poly.type
_entity_poly.pdbx_seq_one_letter_code
_entity_poly.pdbx_strand_id
1 'polypeptide(L)'
;MTMTLIEQPNITAMQTEASTVRYLNQYRCPYCQTEWEDVWDCACNDRCPDCNKEIEPYESVLIDGESVETESPVEEPVLANATPEGMNRRFVASYEIDYVHRVSVGITADSPEAAQEIAEQAFNDATIWDDTATMPLLSDEYLESGDESLLWECVAVEQLPEPDHSVRQLKKEQAAMRVCRGLVEAYQHGEANGGSIDWDDLDQLIPLSLQALGKPALEIQS
;
A
#
# COMPACT_ATOMS: atom_id res chain seq x y z
N MET A 1 -43.37 41.04 -12.35
CA MET A 1 -43.45 39.85 -11.48
C MET A 1 -42.14 39.79 -10.71
N THR A 2 -42.24 39.92 -9.40
CA THR A 2 -41.17 39.99 -8.40
C THR A 2 -40.45 38.64 -8.28
N MET A 3 -39.13 38.63 -8.46
CA MET A 3 -38.29 37.47 -8.20
C MET A 3 -38.11 37.32 -6.68
N THR A 4 -38.66 36.24 -6.13
CA THR A 4 -38.47 35.86 -4.73
C THR A 4 -37.10 35.17 -4.60
N LEU A 5 -36.15 35.83 -3.93
CA LEU A 5 -34.90 35.22 -3.48
C LEU A 5 -35.21 34.30 -2.31
N ILE A 6 -34.87 33.01 -2.45
CA ILE A 6 -34.89 32.04 -1.36
C ILE A 6 -33.46 32.00 -0.80
N GLU A 7 -33.29 32.49 0.42
CA GLU A 7 -32.03 32.44 1.17
C GLU A 7 -31.70 30.98 1.51
N GLN A 8 -30.49 30.54 1.16
CA GLN A 8 -29.95 29.25 1.59
C GLN A 8 -29.36 29.37 2.99
N PRO A 9 -29.61 28.43 3.92
CA PRO A 9 -28.98 28.45 5.23
C PRO A 9 -27.48 28.17 5.12
N ASN A 10 -26.72 29.08 5.71
CA ASN A 10 -25.28 29.07 5.87
C ASN A 10 -24.84 27.80 6.62
N ILE A 11 -24.34 26.79 5.91
CA ILE A 11 -23.69 25.64 6.52
C ILE A 11 -22.28 26.08 6.89
N THR A 12 -22.12 26.41 8.18
CA THR A 12 -20.84 26.58 8.85
C THR A 12 -19.93 25.40 8.49
N ALA A 13 -18.90 25.67 7.69
CA ALA A 13 -17.79 24.76 7.52
C ALA A 13 -17.10 24.60 8.88
N MET A 14 -17.42 23.53 9.60
CA MET A 14 -16.54 22.99 10.62
C MET A 14 -15.27 22.56 9.89
N GLN A 15 -14.26 23.44 9.93
CA GLN A 15 -12.89 23.09 9.63
C GLN A 15 -12.46 22.08 10.70
N THR A 16 -12.51 20.81 10.35
CA THR A 16 -11.72 19.79 11.04
C THR A 16 -10.28 20.07 10.64
N GLU A 17 -9.53 20.74 11.50
CA GLU A 17 -8.08 20.85 11.37
C GLU A 17 -7.47 19.46 11.54
N ALA A 18 -7.40 18.72 10.43
CA ALA A 18 -6.50 17.60 10.31
C ALA A 18 -5.10 18.21 10.22
N SER A 19 -4.32 18.06 11.28
CA SER A 19 -2.89 18.32 11.28
C SER A 19 -2.24 17.37 10.26
N THR A 20 -2.17 17.80 8.99
CA THR A 20 -1.56 17.03 7.91
C THR A 20 -0.06 17.17 8.04
N VAL A 21 0.59 16.13 8.55
CA VAL A 21 2.04 15.96 8.48
C VAL A 21 2.46 16.11 7.01
N ARG A 22 3.44 16.96 6.72
CA ARG A 22 4.00 17.13 5.38
C ARG A 22 5.51 16.90 5.42
N TYR A 23 6.06 16.41 4.34
CA TYR A 23 7.48 16.15 4.14
C TYR A 23 8.00 17.01 2.99
N LEU A 24 9.14 17.66 3.17
CA LEU A 24 9.94 18.22 2.09
C LEU A 24 10.86 17.12 1.57
N ASN A 25 10.53 16.58 0.40
CA ASN A 25 11.33 15.57 -0.28
C ASN A 25 12.37 16.26 -1.16
N GLN A 26 13.63 15.86 -1.04
CA GLN A 26 14.73 16.36 -1.87
C GLN A 26 15.22 15.27 -2.82
N TYR A 27 15.33 15.59 -4.09
CA TYR A 27 15.64 14.65 -5.16
C TYR A 27 16.89 15.08 -5.92
N ARG A 28 17.65 14.10 -6.40
CA ARG A 28 18.80 14.29 -7.29
C ARG A 28 18.80 13.21 -8.35
N CYS A 29 18.60 13.58 -9.61
CA CYS A 29 18.65 12.64 -10.71
C CYS A 29 20.11 12.19 -10.99
N PRO A 30 20.46 10.89 -10.89
CA PRO A 30 21.82 10.42 -11.16
C PRO A 30 22.18 10.49 -12.64
N TYR A 31 21.18 10.56 -13.53
CA TYR A 31 21.38 10.54 -14.99
C TYR A 31 21.70 11.91 -15.58
N CYS A 32 20.98 12.95 -15.14
CA CYS A 32 21.13 14.32 -15.66
C CYS A 32 21.56 15.35 -14.62
N GLN A 33 21.75 14.92 -13.36
CA GLN A 33 22.23 15.75 -12.24
C GLN A 33 21.28 16.87 -11.82
N THR A 34 20.04 16.86 -12.31
CA THR A 34 18.98 17.80 -11.89
C THR A 34 18.58 17.53 -10.46
N GLU A 35 18.50 18.60 -9.66
CA GLU A 35 18.04 18.60 -8.28
C GLU A 35 16.73 19.35 -8.17
N TRP A 36 15.79 18.85 -7.38
CA TRP A 36 14.53 19.52 -7.08
C TRP A 36 14.01 19.10 -5.72
N GLU A 37 13.02 19.84 -5.24
CA GLU A 37 12.33 19.58 -3.98
C GLU A 37 10.82 19.65 -4.19
N ASP A 38 10.06 18.85 -3.45
CA ASP A 38 8.60 18.90 -3.47
C ASP A 38 8.00 18.52 -2.11
N VAL A 39 6.78 19.00 -1.84
CA VAL A 39 6.10 18.83 -0.56
C VAL A 39 4.95 17.84 -0.70
N TRP A 40 5.06 16.74 0.03
CA TRP A 40 4.10 15.65 0.01
C TRP A 40 3.65 15.29 1.42
N ASP A 41 2.58 14.51 1.55
CA ASP A 41 2.18 13.91 2.82
C ASP A 41 3.04 12.66 3.18
N CYS A 42 3.95 12.25 2.29
CA CYS A 42 4.83 11.08 2.42
C CYS A 42 6.19 11.29 1.73
N ALA A 43 7.19 10.45 2.05
CA ALA A 43 8.40 10.31 1.25
C ALA A 43 8.10 9.48 0.00
N CYS A 44 7.74 10.14 -1.11
CA CYS A 44 7.26 9.49 -2.31
C CYS A 44 8.24 9.72 -3.49
N ASN A 45 8.34 8.76 -4.42
CA ASN A 45 9.14 8.91 -5.64
C ASN A 45 8.56 10.02 -6.54
N ASP A 46 9.43 10.71 -7.28
CA ASP A 46 9.02 11.73 -8.24
C ASP A 46 9.76 11.59 -9.57
N ARG A 47 9.22 12.21 -10.63
CA ARG A 47 9.82 12.19 -11.97
C ARG A 47 10.72 13.39 -12.15
N CYS A 48 11.97 13.11 -12.52
CA CYS A 48 12.93 14.16 -12.86
C CYS A 48 12.33 15.10 -13.93
N PRO A 49 12.27 16.42 -13.69
CA PRO A 49 11.64 17.37 -14.61
C PRO A 49 12.36 17.47 -15.97
N ASP A 50 13.62 17.03 -16.04
CA ASP A 50 14.42 17.10 -17.27
C ASP A 50 14.41 15.81 -18.09
N CYS A 51 14.54 14.64 -17.46
CA CYS A 51 14.66 13.35 -18.18
C CYS A 51 13.50 12.38 -17.93
N ASN A 52 12.52 12.77 -17.11
CA ASN A 52 11.30 12.03 -16.79
C ASN A 52 11.51 10.63 -16.19
N LYS A 53 12.74 10.32 -15.77
CA LYS A 53 13.07 9.11 -15.00
C LYS A 53 12.51 9.24 -13.59
N GLU A 54 12.02 8.13 -13.05
CA GLU A 54 11.58 8.04 -11.67
C GLU A 54 12.78 8.03 -10.73
N ILE A 55 12.74 8.90 -9.73
CA ILE A 55 13.83 9.15 -8.78
C ILE A 55 13.24 9.13 -7.37
N GLU A 56 13.86 8.37 -6.49
CA GLU A 56 13.54 8.35 -5.06
C GLU A 56 14.18 9.57 -4.38
N PRO A 57 13.53 10.16 -3.36
CA PRO A 57 14.14 11.25 -2.61
C PRO A 57 15.34 10.75 -1.82
N TYR A 58 16.45 11.49 -1.84
CA TYR A 58 17.62 11.16 -1.03
C TYR A 58 17.50 11.66 0.41
N GLU A 59 16.59 12.61 0.67
CA GLU A 59 16.31 13.16 1.99
C GLU A 59 14.84 13.60 2.07
N SER A 60 14.18 13.30 3.18
CA SER A 60 12.78 13.69 3.44
C SER A 60 12.67 14.31 4.82
N VAL A 61 12.46 15.63 4.89
CA VAL A 61 12.40 16.38 6.14
C VAL A 61 10.96 16.65 6.53
N LEU A 62 10.57 16.31 7.76
CA LEU A 62 9.26 16.66 8.30
C LEU A 62 9.10 18.19 8.38
N ILE A 63 8.06 18.71 7.73
CA ILE A 63 7.60 20.08 7.86
C ILE A 63 6.36 20.04 8.76
N ASP A 64 6.55 20.31 10.05
CA ASP A 64 5.42 20.49 10.97
C ASP A 64 4.64 21.76 10.60
N GLY A 65 3.32 21.62 10.47
CA GLY A 65 2.41 22.76 10.45
C GLY A 65 2.49 23.48 11.79
N GLU A 66 2.86 24.76 11.75
CA GLU A 66 3.13 25.62 12.90
C GLU A 66 2.11 25.45 14.04
N SER A 67 2.55 24.78 15.12
CA SER A 67 1.85 24.78 16.40
C SER A 67 2.76 25.40 17.45
N VAL A 68 2.32 26.59 17.86
CA VAL A 68 2.74 27.45 18.98
C VAL A 68 3.70 26.81 19.98
N GLU A 69 4.89 27.40 20.08
CA GLU A 69 5.82 27.16 21.20
C GLU A 69 5.13 27.49 22.53
N THR A 70 4.93 26.47 23.37
CA THR A 70 4.75 26.67 24.80
C THR A 70 6.00 26.20 25.52
N GLU A 71 6.85 27.17 25.87
CA GLU A 71 7.90 27.02 26.85
C GLU A 71 7.32 26.50 28.18
N SER A 72 7.94 25.48 28.77
CA SER A 72 7.79 25.19 30.20
C SER A 72 9.03 24.50 30.75
N PRO A 73 9.37 24.78 32.02
CA PRO A 73 10.76 24.82 32.46
C PRO A 73 11.27 23.46 32.97
N VAL A 74 12.58 23.31 32.80
CA VAL A 74 13.49 22.33 33.41
C VAL A 74 13.13 21.96 34.85
N GLU A 75 12.98 20.66 35.14
CA GLU A 75 13.54 20.01 36.32
C GLU A 75 13.87 18.53 35.99
N GLU A 76 15.15 18.18 36.03
CA GLU A 76 15.60 16.78 36.10
C GLU A 76 15.29 16.20 37.49
N PRO A 77 14.94 14.90 37.57
CA PRO A 77 15.49 14.10 38.66
C PRO A 77 16.10 12.78 38.17
N VAL A 78 17.40 12.69 38.45
CA VAL A 78 18.20 11.55 38.93
C VAL A 78 17.61 10.14 38.74
N LEU A 79 18.36 9.38 37.95
CA LEU A 79 18.48 7.91 37.88
C LEU A 79 17.90 7.14 39.09
N ALA A 80 16.84 6.37 38.84
CA ALA A 80 16.53 5.17 39.61
C ALA A 80 16.54 3.96 38.68
N ASN A 81 17.59 3.15 38.81
CA ASN A 81 17.67 1.83 38.22
C ASN A 81 16.53 0.96 38.77
N ALA A 82 15.50 0.76 37.96
CA ALA A 82 14.61 -0.36 38.05
C ALA A 82 14.32 -0.80 36.62
N THR A 83 14.99 -1.85 36.14
CA THR A 83 14.48 -2.63 35.02
C THR A 83 13.34 -3.48 35.54
N PRO A 84 12.08 -3.18 35.20
CA PRO A 84 11.00 -4.10 35.50
C PRO A 84 11.18 -5.34 34.61
N GLU A 85 11.42 -6.49 35.25
CA GLU A 85 11.24 -7.78 34.61
C GLU A 85 9.79 -7.86 34.09
N GLY A 86 9.63 -8.08 32.77
CA GLY A 86 8.33 -8.39 32.17
C GLY A 86 7.62 -7.29 31.36
N MET A 87 8.25 -6.16 31.05
CA MET A 87 7.67 -5.23 30.05
C MET A 87 7.96 -5.76 28.64
N ASN A 88 6.93 -6.30 27.97
CA ASN A 88 7.00 -6.62 26.54
C ASN A 88 7.30 -5.33 25.75
N ARG A 89 8.56 -5.14 25.38
CA ARG A 89 8.98 -4.08 24.48
C ARG A 89 8.60 -4.46 23.05
N ARG A 90 8.13 -3.49 22.27
CA ARG A 90 7.80 -3.69 20.86
C ARG A 90 9.00 -3.30 20.02
N PHE A 91 9.19 -4.02 18.93
CA PHE A 91 10.25 -3.77 17.97
C PHE A 91 9.69 -3.94 16.57
N VAL A 92 10.17 -3.13 15.65
CA VAL A 92 10.06 -3.37 14.21
C VAL A 92 11.36 -4.00 13.76
N ALA A 93 11.28 -5.17 13.15
CA ALA A 93 12.42 -5.86 12.57
C ALA A 93 12.26 -5.90 11.06
N SER A 94 13.28 -5.44 10.32
CA SER A 94 13.30 -5.33 8.87
C SER A 94 14.60 -5.90 8.30
N TYR A 95 14.56 -6.22 7.02
CA TYR A 95 15.72 -6.51 6.20
C TYR A 95 15.42 -6.05 4.77
N GLU A 96 16.46 -5.83 3.99
CA GLU A 96 16.38 -5.49 2.57
C GLU A 96 17.28 -6.44 1.77
N ILE A 97 16.84 -6.78 0.56
CA ILE A 97 17.59 -7.63 -0.37
C ILE A 97 17.42 -7.12 -1.80
N ASP A 98 18.51 -7.14 -2.56
CA ASP A 98 18.47 -6.92 -3.99
C ASP A 98 17.86 -8.13 -4.70
N TYR A 99 16.98 -7.87 -5.67
CA TYR A 99 16.43 -8.91 -6.52
C TYR A 99 16.34 -8.48 -7.98
N VAL A 100 16.35 -9.47 -8.87
CA VAL A 100 16.04 -9.33 -10.29
C VAL A 100 14.59 -9.69 -10.51
N HIS A 101 13.80 -8.72 -10.98
CA HIS A 101 12.46 -8.96 -11.49
C HIS A 101 12.54 -9.46 -12.94
N ARG A 102 12.15 -10.72 -13.17
CA ARG A 102 12.18 -11.34 -14.50
C ARG A 102 10.77 -11.67 -14.98
N VAL A 103 10.30 -10.86 -15.91
CA VAL A 103 9.00 -11.06 -16.59
C VAL A 103 9.23 -11.63 -17.98
N SER A 104 8.48 -12.66 -18.36
CA SER A 104 8.45 -13.20 -19.71
C SER A 104 7.01 -13.23 -20.21
N VAL A 105 6.78 -12.73 -21.43
CA VAL A 105 5.46 -12.75 -22.10
C VAL A 105 5.55 -13.44 -23.45
N GLY A 106 4.45 -14.06 -23.88
CA GLY A 106 4.32 -14.61 -25.22
C GLY A 106 3.97 -13.52 -26.22
N ILE A 107 4.74 -13.37 -27.29
CA ILE A 107 4.44 -12.39 -28.36
C ILE A 107 4.56 -13.08 -29.72
N THR A 108 3.54 -12.88 -30.56
CA THR A 108 3.58 -13.26 -31.96
C THR A 108 3.88 -12.02 -32.80
N ALA A 109 5.01 -12.01 -33.49
CA ALA A 109 5.43 -10.92 -34.36
C ALA A 109 6.24 -11.44 -35.55
N ASP A 110 6.37 -10.62 -36.59
CA ASP A 110 7.09 -10.98 -37.81
C ASP A 110 8.62 -10.97 -37.64
N SER A 111 9.13 -10.31 -36.60
CA SER A 111 10.57 -10.29 -36.25
C SER A 111 10.79 -10.08 -34.74
N PRO A 112 12.01 -10.35 -34.22
CA PRO A 112 12.37 -10.06 -32.83
C PRO A 112 12.23 -8.58 -32.47
N GLU A 113 12.56 -7.67 -33.38
CA GLU A 113 12.47 -6.22 -33.16
C GLU A 113 11.00 -5.79 -33.01
N ALA A 114 10.12 -6.30 -33.88
CA ALA A 114 8.68 -6.07 -33.76
C ALA A 114 8.12 -6.66 -32.45
N ALA A 115 8.61 -7.83 -32.02
CA ALA A 115 8.21 -8.40 -30.73
C ALA A 115 8.65 -7.51 -29.55
N GLN A 116 9.86 -6.93 -29.64
CA GLN A 116 10.36 -6.01 -28.63
C GLN A 116 9.55 -4.72 -28.56
N GLU A 117 9.20 -4.12 -29.71
CA GLU A 117 8.35 -2.91 -29.75
C GLU A 117 6.96 -3.18 -29.14
N ILE A 118 6.37 -4.34 -29.42
CA ILE A 118 5.10 -4.76 -28.82
C ILE A 118 5.23 -4.90 -27.29
N ALA A 119 6.30 -5.54 -26.80
CA ALA A 119 6.54 -5.70 -25.36
C ALA A 119 6.75 -4.35 -24.67
N GLU A 120 7.58 -3.48 -25.25
CA GLU A 120 7.88 -2.16 -24.71
C GLU A 120 6.64 -1.28 -24.64
N GLN A 121 5.80 -1.30 -25.68
CA GLN A 121 4.54 -0.57 -25.67
C GLN A 121 3.60 -1.10 -24.58
N ALA A 122 3.44 -2.43 -24.44
CA ALA A 122 2.61 -3.02 -23.40
C ALA A 122 3.14 -2.71 -21.98
N PHE A 123 4.45 -2.64 -21.79
CA PHE A 123 5.04 -2.23 -20.52
C PHE A 123 4.72 -0.75 -20.22
N ASN A 124 4.89 0.14 -21.19
CA ASN A 124 4.59 1.56 -21.04
C ASN A 124 3.11 1.84 -20.80
N ASP A 125 2.23 1.04 -21.39
CA ASP A 125 0.78 1.12 -21.20
C ASP A 125 0.31 0.41 -19.92
N ALA A 126 1.22 -0.21 -19.18
CA ALA A 126 0.98 -1.01 -17.98
C ALA A 126 0.04 -2.21 -18.19
N THR A 127 -0.01 -2.78 -19.40
CA THR A 127 -0.85 -3.93 -19.77
C THR A 127 -0.07 -5.23 -19.95
N ILE A 128 1.27 -5.19 -19.83
CA ILE A 128 2.13 -6.37 -20.07
C ILE A 128 1.85 -7.52 -19.08
N TRP A 129 1.23 -7.25 -17.93
CA TRP A 129 0.89 -8.23 -16.89
C TRP A 129 -0.55 -8.76 -16.96
N ASP A 130 -1.36 -8.33 -17.94
CA ASP A 130 -2.80 -8.61 -17.99
C ASP A 130 -3.16 -10.08 -18.31
N ASP A 131 -2.16 -10.92 -18.61
CA ASP A 131 -2.31 -12.34 -18.98
C ASP A 131 -3.43 -12.58 -20.02
N THR A 132 -3.25 -11.98 -21.20
CA THR A 132 -4.25 -12.05 -22.27
C THR A 132 -3.98 -13.21 -23.21
N ALA A 133 -5.00 -13.71 -23.91
CA ALA A 133 -4.82 -14.78 -24.89
C ALA A 133 -3.83 -14.42 -26.03
N THR A 134 -3.69 -13.13 -26.34
CA THR A 134 -2.78 -12.61 -27.39
C THR A 134 -1.38 -12.30 -26.87
N MET A 135 -1.26 -12.05 -25.57
CA MET A 135 0.01 -11.81 -24.89
C MET A 135 -0.04 -12.51 -23.52
N PRO A 136 0.13 -13.84 -23.48
CA PRO A 136 0.06 -14.59 -22.24
C PRO A 136 1.27 -14.27 -21.36
N LEU A 137 1.04 -14.15 -20.05
CA LEU A 137 2.11 -14.00 -19.08
C LEU A 137 2.74 -15.37 -18.85
N LEU A 138 4.01 -15.53 -19.25
CA LEU A 138 4.71 -16.82 -19.20
C LEU A 138 5.45 -17.01 -17.88
N SER A 139 6.02 -15.93 -17.33
CA SER A 139 6.67 -15.92 -16.02
C SER A 139 6.66 -14.53 -15.41
N ASP A 140 6.51 -14.47 -14.09
CA ASP A 140 6.70 -13.27 -13.27
C ASP A 140 7.50 -13.70 -12.03
N GLU A 141 8.83 -13.62 -12.14
CA GLU A 141 9.76 -14.19 -11.17
C GLU A 141 10.56 -13.11 -10.46
N TYR A 142 10.77 -13.28 -9.16
CA TYR A 142 11.64 -12.46 -8.32
C TYR A 142 12.81 -13.34 -7.90
N LEU A 143 14.00 -13.02 -8.39
CA LEU A 143 15.21 -13.80 -8.14
C LEU A 143 16.15 -13.00 -7.26
N GLU A 144 16.50 -13.52 -6.09
CA GLU A 144 17.50 -12.90 -5.21
C GLU A 144 18.82 -12.71 -5.98
N SER A 145 19.40 -11.53 -5.84
CA SER A 145 20.67 -11.19 -6.49
C SER A 145 21.83 -11.57 -5.58
N GLY A 146 22.80 -12.32 -6.12
CA GLY A 146 24.04 -12.65 -5.41
C GLY A 146 23.92 -13.71 -4.32
N ASP A 147 24.99 -13.83 -3.52
CA ASP A 147 25.12 -14.78 -2.39
C ASP A 147 25.03 -14.06 -1.03
N GLU A 148 24.35 -12.92 -0.97
CA GLU A 148 24.33 -12.07 0.21
C GLU A 148 23.58 -12.73 1.37
N SER A 149 24.02 -12.43 2.59
CA SER A 149 23.37 -12.91 3.81
C SER A 149 22.46 -11.83 4.38
N LEU A 150 21.24 -12.20 4.77
CA LEU A 150 20.25 -11.29 5.35
C LEU A 150 20.82 -10.51 6.55
N LEU A 151 20.78 -9.19 6.46
CA LEU A 151 21.09 -8.28 7.56
C LEU A 151 19.80 -7.75 8.16
N TRP A 152 19.63 -8.00 9.46
CA TRP A 152 18.45 -7.55 10.20
C TRP A 152 18.70 -6.21 10.87
N GLU A 153 17.77 -5.28 10.65
CA GLU A 153 17.63 -4.07 11.42
C GLU A 153 16.49 -4.24 12.44
N CYS A 154 16.69 -3.77 13.66
CA CYS A 154 15.70 -3.86 14.74
C CYS A 154 15.59 -2.52 15.47
N VAL A 155 14.43 -1.89 15.39
CA VAL A 155 14.14 -0.59 16.00
C VAL A 155 13.10 -0.77 17.11
N ALA A 156 13.40 -0.27 18.32
CA ALA A 156 12.44 -0.28 19.42
C ALA A 156 11.35 0.77 19.19
N VAL A 157 10.09 0.41 19.41
CA VAL A 157 8.95 1.28 19.19
C VAL A 157 7.99 1.27 20.38
N GLU A 158 7.33 2.39 20.63
CA GLU A 158 6.28 2.44 21.66
C GLU A 158 5.01 1.71 21.20
N GLN A 159 4.66 1.86 19.93
CA GLN A 159 3.50 1.26 19.27
C GLN A 159 3.90 0.70 17.90
N LEU A 160 3.24 -0.37 17.46
CA LEU A 160 3.49 -0.90 16.12
C LEU A 160 2.88 0.05 15.08
N PRO A 161 3.55 0.27 13.94
CA PRO A 161 2.98 1.07 12.86
C PRO A 161 1.73 0.41 12.29
N GLU A 162 0.82 1.23 11.75
CA GLU A 162 -0.32 0.72 11.00
C GLU A 162 0.14 -0.08 9.77
N PRO A 163 -0.57 -1.15 9.38
CA PRO A 163 -0.21 -1.92 8.21
C PRO A 163 -0.21 -1.10 6.92
N ASP A 164 0.88 -1.22 6.16
CA ASP A 164 1.02 -0.60 4.85
C ASP A 164 -0.04 -1.10 3.84
N HIS A 165 -0.20 -0.40 2.70
CA HIS A 165 -1.01 -0.84 1.57
C HIS A 165 -0.74 -2.29 1.16
N SER A 166 0.53 -2.71 1.08
CA SER A 166 0.93 -4.09 0.76
C SER A 166 0.27 -5.13 1.69
N VAL A 167 0.29 -4.89 3.01
CA VAL A 167 -0.34 -5.76 4.00
C VAL A 167 -1.87 -5.72 3.90
N ARG A 168 -2.46 -4.55 3.63
CA ARG A 168 -3.90 -4.41 3.41
C ARG A 168 -4.36 -5.18 2.17
N GLN A 169 -3.59 -5.10 1.09
CA GLN A 169 -3.85 -5.83 -0.16
C GLN A 169 -3.69 -7.34 0.04
N LEU A 170 -2.62 -7.79 0.71
CA LEU A 170 -2.43 -9.20 1.09
C LEU A 170 -3.63 -9.75 1.88
N LYS A 171 -4.14 -8.98 2.85
CA LYS A 171 -5.33 -9.37 3.63
C LYS A 171 -6.59 -9.50 2.77
N LYS A 172 -6.77 -8.64 1.76
CA LYS A 172 -7.89 -8.71 0.81
C LYS A 172 -7.80 -9.98 -0.05
N GLU A 173 -6.61 -10.28 -0.58
CA GLU A 173 -6.38 -11.46 -1.41
C GLU A 173 -6.55 -12.77 -0.64
N GLN A 174 -6.03 -12.83 0.60
CA GLN A 174 -6.25 -13.97 1.49
C GLN A 174 -7.74 -14.16 1.81
N ALA A 175 -8.47 -13.07 2.05
CA ALA A 175 -9.91 -13.13 2.26
C ALA A 175 -10.64 -13.64 1.00
N ALA A 176 -10.30 -13.15 -0.18
CA ALA A 176 -10.86 -13.60 -1.46
C ALA A 176 -10.64 -15.11 -1.67
N MET A 177 -9.41 -15.59 -1.45
CA MET A 177 -9.10 -17.02 -1.60
C MET A 177 -9.87 -17.89 -0.59
N ARG A 178 -10.03 -17.41 0.65
CA ARG A 178 -10.85 -18.10 1.66
C ARG A 178 -12.33 -18.17 1.27
N VAL A 179 -12.87 -17.11 0.66
CA VAL A 179 -14.24 -17.13 0.12
C VAL A 179 -14.35 -18.16 -1.00
N CYS A 180 -13.44 -18.18 -1.97
CA CYS A 180 -13.45 -19.18 -3.04
C CYS A 180 -13.43 -20.61 -2.51
N ARG A 181 -12.54 -20.90 -1.54
CA ARG A 181 -12.49 -22.20 -0.88
C ARG A 181 -13.79 -22.53 -0.14
N GLY A 182 -14.31 -21.59 0.63
CA GLY A 182 -15.55 -21.76 1.37
C GLY A 182 -16.76 -22.01 0.47
N LEU A 183 -16.84 -21.35 -0.69
CA LEU A 183 -17.90 -21.60 -1.67
C LEU A 183 -17.85 -23.02 -2.23
N VAL A 184 -16.66 -23.55 -2.49
CA VAL A 184 -16.48 -24.95 -2.92
C VAL A 184 -16.90 -25.90 -1.81
N GLU A 185 -16.50 -25.64 -0.56
CA GLU A 185 -16.87 -26.45 0.60
C GLU A 185 -18.39 -26.42 0.85
N ALA A 186 -19.03 -25.25 0.76
CA ALA A 186 -20.48 -25.08 0.87
C ALA A 186 -21.24 -25.84 -0.23
N TYR A 187 -20.74 -25.77 -1.48
CA TYR A 187 -21.31 -26.55 -2.59
C TYR A 187 -21.23 -28.06 -2.34
N GLN A 188 -20.05 -28.55 -1.92
CA GLN A 188 -19.84 -29.96 -1.60
C GLN A 188 -20.72 -30.44 -0.43
N HIS A 189 -20.88 -29.60 0.60
CA HIS A 189 -21.77 -29.86 1.72
C HIS A 189 -23.22 -29.96 1.25
N GLY A 190 -23.67 -29.02 0.41
CA GLY A 190 -25.01 -29.04 -0.17
C GLY A 190 -25.27 -30.27 -1.04
N GLU A 191 -24.32 -30.69 -1.88
CA GLU A 191 -24.43 -31.94 -2.63
C GLU A 191 -24.59 -33.16 -1.71
N ALA A 192 -23.84 -33.22 -0.61
CA ALA A 192 -23.92 -34.32 0.35
C ALA A 192 -25.26 -34.35 1.12
N ASN A 193 -25.89 -33.20 1.32
CA ASN A 193 -27.09 -33.03 2.15
C ASN A 193 -28.40 -32.82 1.38
N GLY A 194 -28.45 -33.22 0.11
CA GLY A 194 -29.70 -33.26 -0.66
C GLY A 194 -29.83 -32.22 -1.77
N GLY A 195 -28.72 -31.58 -2.16
CA GLY A 195 -28.63 -30.75 -3.36
C GLY A 195 -28.93 -29.27 -3.16
N SER A 196 -28.72 -28.73 -1.95
CA SER A 196 -28.91 -27.30 -1.66
C SER A 196 -27.89 -26.80 -0.65
N ILE A 197 -27.31 -25.62 -0.90
CA ILE A 197 -26.36 -24.94 0.00
C ILE A 197 -27.13 -24.35 1.18
N ASP A 198 -26.60 -24.51 2.40
CA ASP A 198 -27.17 -23.91 3.60
C ASP A 198 -26.82 -22.41 3.68
N TRP A 199 -27.74 -21.60 4.19
CA TRP A 199 -27.46 -20.18 4.47
C TRP A 199 -26.37 -20.01 5.52
N ASP A 200 -26.29 -20.92 6.50
CA ASP A 200 -25.25 -20.90 7.52
C ASP A 200 -23.84 -21.04 6.91
N ASP A 201 -23.71 -21.74 5.78
CA ASP A 201 -22.44 -21.84 5.05
C ASP A 201 -22.08 -20.51 4.38
N LEU A 202 -23.07 -19.81 3.81
CA LEU A 202 -22.87 -18.52 3.15
C LEU A 202 -22.62 -17.39 4.15
N ASP A 203 -23.33 -17.36 5.26
CA ASP A 203 -23.23 -16.33 6.30
C ASP A 203 -21.82 -16.24 6.88
N GLN A 204 -21.10 -17.37 6.95
CA GLN A 204 -19.69 -17.42 7.37
C GLN A 204 -18.74 -16.79 6.33
N LEU A 205 -19.12 -16.74 5.06
CA LEU A 205 -18.30 -16.19 3.96
C LEU A 205 -18.56 -14.71 3.71
N ILE A 206 -19.71 -14.19 4.11
CA ILE A 206 -20.09 -12.79 3.87
C ILE A 206 -19.09 -11.80 4.49
N PRO A 207 -18.67 -11.93 5.77
CA PRO A 207 -17.67 -11.02 6.34
C PRO A 207 -16.33 -11.06 5.58
N LEU A 208 -15.90 -12.25 5.15
CA LEU A 208 -14.67 -12.42 4.36
C LEU A 208 -14.81 -11.78 2.97
N SER A 209 -16.00 -11.85 2.37
CA SER A 209 -16.31 -11.22 1.09
C SER A 209 -16.25 -9.69 1.19
N LEU A 210 -16.81 -9.11 2.26
CA LEU A 210 -16.70 -7.67 2.50
C LEU A 210 -15.24 -7.25 2.72
N GLN A 211 -14.48 -8.02 3.50
CA GLN A 211 -13.07 -7.79 3.71
C GLN A 211 -12.28 -7.83 2.39
N ALA A 212 -12.53 -8.82 1.52
CA ALA A 212 -11.90 -8.93 0.21
C ALA A 212 -12.18 -7.70 -0.68
N LEU A 213 -13.40 -7.16 -0.62
CA LEU A 213 -13.82 -5.96 -1.33
C LEU A 213 -13.31 -4.65 -0.71
N GLY A 214 -12.61 -4.72 0.44
CA GLY A 214 -12.19 -3.53 1.19
C GLY A 214 -13.35 -2.73 1.78
N LYS A 215 -14.52 -3.35 1.98
CA LYS A 215 -15.70 -2.71 2.56
C LYS A 215 -15.70 -2.87 4.09
N PRO A 216 -16.09 -1.83 4.85
CA PRO A 216 -16.24 -1.95 6.29
C PRO A 216 -17.37 -2.95 6.61
N ALA A 217 -17.18 -3.78 7.64
CA ALA A 217 -18.11 -4.84 8.04
C ALA A 217 -19.47 -4.34 8.60
N LEU A 218 -19.79 -3.04 8.48
CA LEU A 218 -20.91 -2.38 9.16
C LEU A 218 -22.13 -2.04 8.27
N GLU A 219 -22.29 -2.67 7.10
CA GLU A 219 -23.49 -2.47 6.26
C GLU A 219 -24.37 -3.72 6.13
N ILE A 220 -24.32 -4.64 7.11
CA ILE A 220 -25.20 -5.82 7.15
C ILE A 220 -25.99 -5.84 8.46
N GLN A 221 -26.71 -4.76 8.72
CA GLN A 221 -27.87 -4.78 9.60
C GLN A 221 -28.94 -3.88 9.00
N SER A 222 -29.80 -4.47 8.16
CA SER A 222 -31.17 -4.02 7.91
C SER A 222 -32.00 -5.19 7.40
#